data_AF-A0AAP4PY68-F1
#
_entry.id   AF-A0AAP4PY68-F1
#
_cell.length_a   1.000
_cell.length_b   1.000
_cell.length_c   1.000
_cell.angle_alpha   90.00
_cell.angle_beta   90.00
_cell.angle_gamma   90.00
#
_symmetry.space_group_name_H-M   'P 1'
#
loop_
_entity.id
_entity.type
_entity.pdbx_description
1 polymer ?
#
loop_
_entity_poly.entity_id
_entity_poly.type
_entity_poly.pdbx_seq_one_letter_code
_entity_poly.pdbx_strand_id
1 'polypeptide(L)'
;MSYRIPAYMPIDSILIEDIRMKRLLKDMPNCSGIGIVFGLFFHLLKNENQRCRYDDIDIIADDLRTSVPMVITVIEKYGFFSVFEDDAGKKFFSPALDKALIPYFEKCEKNSISAKIGAEKRKLKLENQKEELRQLSLIDSSQRMLGECSANRIEENRKEKKKTKNKIIEKNLSPREETEERENFSNFKNQIQGKEVRFTLPYPFANFAQNTVIRLRKTGYLHNESISKDLNPEQAHSVWEYMFEKKEQIKKRIEEQENAR
;
A
#
# COMPACT_ATOMS: atom_id res chain seq x y z
N MET A 1 -20.22 1.10 0.28
CA MET A 1 -19.13 1.06 1.28
C MET A 1 -19.66 1.74 2.53
N SER A 2 -19.46 1.18 3.73
CA SER A 2 -19.80 1.92 4.96
C SER A 2 -18.88 3.14 5.04
N TYR A 3 -19.48 4.31 4.90
CA TYR A 3 -18.78 5.58 4.95
C TYR A 3 -18.22 5.76 6.36
N ARG A 4 -16.89 5.70 6.51
CA ARG A 4 -16.22 5.92 7.80
C ARG A 4 -15.73 7.36 7.87
N ILE A 5 -16.34 8.12 8.77
CA ILE A 5 -15.86 9.44 9.16
C ILE A 5 -14.46 9.25 9.78
N PRO A 6 -13.45 10.02 9.36
CA PRO A 6 -12.13 9.95 9.95
C PRO A 6 -12.16 10.33 11.43
N ALA A 7 -11.34 9.67 12.25
CA ALA A 7 -11.29 9.90 13.69
C ALA A 7 -10.71 11.28 14.05
N TYR A 8 -9.97 11.89 13.12
CA TYR A 8 -9.45 13.25 13.21
C TYR A 8 -9.63 13.92 11.86
N MET A 9 -9.84 15.23 11.86
CA MET A 9 -9.94 16.01 10.65
C MET A 9 -8.52 16.21 10.08
N PRO A 10 -8.24 15.80 8.83
CA PRO A 10 -6.89 15.86 8.27
C PRO A 10 -6.54 17.27 7.78
N ILE A 11 -6.80 18.31 8.58
CA ILE A 11 -6.50 19.68 8.21
C ILE A 11 -5.12 20.07 8.75
N ASP A 12 -4.30 20.59 7.85
CA ASP A 12 -2.99 21.13 8.19
C ASP A 12 -3.14 22.45 8.96
N SER A 13 -2.28 22.67 9.97
CA SER A 13 -2.15 23.95 10.67
C SER A 13 -1.91 25.12 9.71
N ILE A 14 -1.34 24.85 8.53
CA ILE A 14 -1.16 25.82 7.45
C ILE A 14 -2.49 26.51 7.05
N LEU A 15 -3.65 25.83 7.20
CA LEU A 15 -4.95 26.43 6.88
C LEU A 15 -5.27 27.64 7.77
N ILE A 16 -4.86 27.60 9.05
CA ILE A 16 -5.08 28.70 9.99
C ILE A 16 -4.19 29.90 9.65
N GLU A 17 -3.01 29.63 9.11
CA GLU A 17 -2.04 30.66 8.71
C GLU A 17 -2.35 31.29 7.34
N ASP A 18 -3.22 30.66 6.54
CA ASP A 18 -3.64 31.10 5.21
C ASP A 18 -4.16 32.55 5.25
N ILE A 19 -3.71 33.35 4.28
CA ILE A 19 -4.14 34.74 4.13
C ILE A 19 -5.66 34.87 3.95
N ARG A 20 -6.31 33.87 3.36
CA ARG A 20 -7.78 33.79 3.22
C ARG A 20 -8.45 33.69 4.58
N MET A 21 -7.85 32.94 5.51
CA MET A 21 -8.37 32.76 6.87
C MET A 21 -8.19 34.04 7.67
N LYS A 22 -7.02 34.69 7.54
CA LYS A 22 -6.75 36.00 8.15
C LYS A 22 -7.69 37.09 7.64
N ARG A 23 -8.02 37.08 6.33
CA ARG A 23 -9.02 37.99 5.75
C ARG A 23 -10.42 37.72 6.30
N LEU A 24 -10.82 36.44 6.36
CA LEU A 24 -12.10 36.04 6.93
C LEU A 24 -12.26 36.50 8.39
N LEU A 25 -11.22 36.34 9.21
CA LEU A 25 -11.20 36.79 10.60
C LEU A 25 -11.31 38.30 10.75
N LYS A 26 -10.74 39.06 9.81
CA LYS A 26 -10.83 40.51 9.81
C LYS A 26 -12.22 41.00 9.40
N ASP A 27 -12.82 40.36 8.40
CA ASP A 27 -14.10 40.76 7.81
C ASP A 27 -15.31 40.33 8.66
N MET A 28 -15.18 39.25 9.44
CA MET A 28 -16.30 38.68 10.21
C MET A 28 -16.26 39.10 11.69
N PRO A 29 -17.41 39.45 12.29
CA PRO A 29 -17.47 39.85 13.68
C PRO A 29 -17.08 38.69 14.62
N ASN A 30 -16.44 39.05 15.74
CA ASN A 30 -16.08 38.16 16.85
C ASN A 30 -15.23 36.94 16.46
N CYS A 31 -14.44 37.03 15.39
CA CYS A 31 -13.63 35.91 14.89
C CYS A 31 -14.45 34.63 14.56
N SER A 32 -15.76 34.77 14.33
CA SER A 32 -16.69 33.65 14.09
C SER A 32 -16.39 32.86 12.82
N GLY A 33 -15.68 33.47 11.86
CA GLY A 33 -15.39 32.87 10.57
C GLY A 33 -14.65 31.54 10.63
N ILE A 34 -13.68 31.37 11.55
CA ILE A 34 -13.01 30.07 11.74
C ILE A 34 -14.03 28.99 12.10
N GLY A 35 -14.89 29.28 13.09
CA GLY A 35 -15.91 28.34 13.55
C GLY A 35 -16.84 27.90 12.43
N ILE A 36 -17.24 28.83 11.56
CA ILE A 36 -18.08 28.52 10.39
C ILE A 36 -17.34 27.62 9.41
N VAL A 37 -16.08 27.90 9.08
CA VAL A 37 -15.30 27.07 8.14
C VAL A 37 -15.14 25.64 8.67
N PHE A 38 -14.72 25.47 9.92
CA PHE A 38 -14.57 24.13 10.51
C PHE A 38 -15.91 23.44 10.69
N GLY A 39 -16.96 24.18 11.08
CA GLY A 39 -18.33 23.69 11.14
C GLY A 39 -18.77 23.10 9.80
N LEU A 40 -18.59 23.85 8.71
CA LEU A 40 -18.89 23.40 7.36
C LEU A 40 -18.08 22.15 6.98
N PHE A 41 -16.80 22.06 7.34
CA PHE A 41 -16.03 20.83 7.12
C PHE A 41 -16.60 19.63 7.86
N PHE A 42 -17.09 19.80 9.10
CA PHE A 42 -17.77 18.71 9.80
C PHE A 42 -19.06 18.28 9.11
N HIS A 43 -19.85 19.21 8.57
CA HIS A 43 -21.05 18.87 7.80
C HIS A 43 -20.68 18.12 6.50
N LEU A 44 -19.66 18.58 5.77
CA LEU A 44 -19.16 17.86 4.59
C LEU A 44 -18.69 16.45 4.96
N LEU A 45 -17.95 16.29 6.07
CA LEU A 45 -17.51 14.98 6.52
C LEU A 45 -18.66 14.05 6.90
N LYS A 46 -19.81 14.55 7.37
CA LYS A 46 -20.98 13.71 7.70
C LYS A 46 -21.72 13.22 6.46
N ASN A 47 -21.70 14.01 5.39
CA ASN A 47 -22.42 13.71 4.17
C ASN A 47 -21.64 12.76 3.25
N GLU A 48 -22.39 11.97 2.49
CA GLU A 48 -21.79 11.13 1.46
C GLU A 48 -21.12 11.99 0.38
N ASN A 49 -19.96 11.55 -0.11
CA ASN A 49 -19.16 12.25 -1.12
C ASN A 49 -18.69 13.66 -0.72
N GLN A 50 -18.68 13.99 0.57
CA GLN A 50 -18.17 15.26 1.08
C GLN A 50 -18.84 16.50 0.46
N ARG A 51 -20.16 16.42 0.23
CA ARG A 51 -20.95 17.48 -0.41
C ARG A 51 -22.14 17.87 0.45
N CYS A 52 -22.49 19.15 0.43
CA CYS A 52 -23.69 19.68 1.07
C CYS A 52 -24.56 20.38 0.02
N ARG A 53 -25.88 20.30 0.18
CA ARG A 53 -26.81 21.05 -0.65
C ARG A 53 -26.91 22.48 -0.15
N TYR A 54 -27.19 23.40 -1.06
CA TYR A 54 -27.50 24.79 -0.70
C TYR A 54 -28.81 24.90 0.06
N ASP A 55 -29.77 24.01 -0.23
CA ASP A 55 -31.07 23.97 0.45
C ASP A 55 -30.93 23.70 1.95
N ASP A 56 -29.82 23.09 2.39
CA ASP A 56 -29.56 22.76 3.80
C ASP A 56 -28.82 23.89 4.55
N ILE A 57 -28.53 25.03 3.91
CA ILE A 57 -27.73 26.11 4.52
C ILE A 57 -28.44 26.74 5.71
N ASP A 58 -29.77 26.82 5.69
CA ASP A 58 -30.57 27.29 6.82
C ASP A 58 -30.37 26.41 8.05
N ILE A 59 -30.48 25.09 7.88
CA ILE A 59 -30.25 24.10 8.94
C ILE A 59 -28.80 24.20 9.45
N ILE A 60 -27.82 24.31 8.55
CA ILE A 60 -26.41 24.46 8.92
C ILE A 60 -26.17 25.76 9.69
N ALA A 61 -26.81 26.86 9.30
CA ALA A 61 -26.67 28.14 9.98
C ALA A 61 -27.20 28.06 11.42
N ASP A 62 -28.36 27.42 11.62
CA ASP A 62 -28.95 27.20 12.93
C ASP A 62 -28.06 26.31 13.82
N ASP A 63 -27.53 25.20 13.27
CA ASP A 63 -26.60 24.31 13.97
C ASP A 63 -25.32 25.03 14.43
N LEU A 64 -24.79 25.91 13.56
CA LEU A 64 -23.60 26.72 13.85
C LEU A 64 -23.90 27.98 14.67
N ARG A 65 -25.17 28.23 15.03
CA ARG A 65 -25.64 29.42 15.74
C ARG A 65 -25.19 30.72 15.06
N THR A 66 -25.29 30.75 13.74
CA THR A 66 -24.91 31.89 12.90
C THR A 66 -26.04 32.24 11.95
N SER A 67 -25.84 33.28 11.14
CA SER A 67 -26.85 33.68 10.15
C SER A 67 -26.59 33.05 8.79
N VAL A 68 -27.66 32.73 8.06
CA VAL A 68 -27.58 32.23 6.67
C VAL A 68 -26.67 33.10 5.78
N PRO A 69 -26.78 34.44 5.78
CA PRO A 69 -25.89 35.29 4.99
C PRO A 69 -24.40 35.12 5.34
N MET A 70 -24.09 34.87 6.61
CA MET A 70 -22.71 34.63 7.04
C MET A 70 -22.17 33.32 6.49
N VAL A 71 -22.96 32.24 6.52
CA VAL A 71 -22.58 30.94 5.94
C VAL A 71 -22.35 31.06 4.43
N ILE A 72 -23.29 31.68 3.71
CA ILE A 72 -23.18 31.92 2.26
C ILE A 72 -21.92 32.72 1.94
N THR A 73 -21.65 33.80 2.70
CA THR A 73 -20.45 34.62 2.51
C THR A 73 -19.17 33.79 2.69
N VAL A 74 -19.12 32.90 3.69
CA VAL A 74 -17.97 32.01 3.91
C VAL A 74 -17.76 31.07 2.74
N ILE A 75 -18.84 30.46 2.23
CA ILE A 75 -18.81 29.52 1.12
C ILE A 75 -18.32 30.21 -0.16
N GLU A 76 -18.87 31.38 -0.48
CA GLU A 76 -18.70 31.99 -1.80
C GLU A 76 -17.53 32.98 -1.89
N LYS A 77 -17.19 33.71 -0.83
CA LYS A 77 -16.25 34.85 -0.91
C LYS A 77 -14.79 34.50 -0.66
N TYR A 78 -14.50 33.55 0.23
CA TYR A 78 -13.13 33.35 0.74
C TYR A 78 -12.37 32.20 0.07
N GLY A 79 -13.02 31.44 -0.81
CA GLY A 79 -12.38 30.41 -1.63
C GLY A 79 -11.97 29.13 -0.88
N PHE A 80 -12.52 28.89 0.31
CA PHE A 80 -12.37 27.60 1.02
C PHE A 80 -13.27 26.50 0.45
N PHE A 81 -14.36 26.92 -0.19
CA PHE A 81 -15.38 26.06 -0.76
C PHE A 81 -15.54 26.35 -2.25
N SER A 82 -16.07 25.38 -2.96
CA SER A 82 -16.42 25.47 -4.37
C SER A 82 -17.85 25.02 -4.55
N VAL A 83 -18.53 25.71 -5.45
CA VAL A 83 -19.97 25.61 -5.65
C VAL A 83 -20.20 25.07 -7.05
N PHE A 84 -21.12 24.14 -7.17
CA PHE A 84 -21.51 23.56 -8.45
C PHE A 84 -23.00 23.26 -8.43
N GLU A 85 -23.57 23.05 -9.61
CA GLU A 85 -24.97 22.74 -9.79
C GLU A 85 -25.08 21.43 -10.57
N ASP A 86 -25.93 20.53 -10.08
CA ASP A 86 -26.28 19.29 -10.76
C ASP A 86 -27.80 19.15 -10.87
N ASP A 87 -28.28 18.07 -11.50
CA ASP A 87 -29.72 17.82 -11.70
C ASP A 87 -30.52 17.77 -10.39
N ALA A 88 -29.85 17.61 -9.25
CA ALA A 88 -30.44 17.59 -7.91
C ALA A 88 -30.26 18.91 -7.14
N GLY A 89 -29.78 19.97 -7.79
CA GLY A 89 -29.70 21.33 -7.28
C GLY A 89 -28.30 21.83 -6.98
N LYS A 90 -28.24 23.05 -6.43
CA LYS A 90 -26.98 23.73 -6.09
C LYS A 90 -26.32 23.08 -4.87
N LYS A 91 -25.03 22.78 -4.96
CA LYS A 91 -24.24 22.09 -3.94
C LYS A 91 -22.88 22.76 -3.74
N PHE A 92 -22.25 22.49 -2.60
CA PHE A 92 -20.88 22.91 -2.33
C PHE A 92 -20.03 21.78 -1.73
N PHE A 93 -18.73 21.89 -1.93
CA PHE A 93 -17.69 21.02 -1.37
C PHE A 93 -16.43 21.84 -1.07
N SER A 94 -15.44 21.23 -0.42
CA SER A 94 -14.15 21.88 -0.20
C SER A 94 -13.03 21.14 -0.92
N PRO A 95 -12.40 21.75 -1.94
CA PRO A 95 -11.26 21.13 -2.63
C PRO A 95 -10.09 20.81 -1.70
N ALA A 96 -9.86 21.66 -0.70
CA ALA A 96 -8.79 21.45 0.29
C ALA A 96 -9.07 20.24 1.18
N LEU A 97 -10.31 20.09 1.63
CA LEU A 97 -10.74 18.95 2.45
C LEU A 97 -10.69 17.65 1.65
N ASP A 98 -11.18 17.65 0.42
CA ASP A 98 -11.16 16.48 -0.46
C ASP A 98 -9.73 16.00 -0.68
N LYS A 99 -8.82 16.91 -1.03
CA LYS A 99 -7.39 16.59 -1.22
C LYS A 99 -6.78 16.00 0.06
N ALA A 100 -7.13 16.55 1.21
CA ALA A 100 -6.62 16.08 2.50
C ALA A 100 -7.16 14.69 2.89
N LEU A 101 -8.35 14.32 2.40
CA LEU A 101 -8.98 13.03 2.70
C LEU A 101 -8.52 11.88 1.79
N ILE A 102 -7.95 12.17 0.60
CA ILE A 102 -7.45 11.14 -0.33
C ILE A 102 -6.56 10.10 0.38
N PRO A 103 -5.51 10.48 1.13
CA PRO A 103 -4.62 9.49 1.78
C PRO A 103 -5.36 8.64 2.82
N TYR A 104 -6.35 9.21 3.49
CA TYR A 104 -7.17 8.50 4.46
C TYR A 104 -8.03 7.42 3.78
N PHE A 105 -8.76 7.80 2.72
CA PHE A 105 -9.61 6.86 1.99
C PHE A 105 -8.82 5.74 1.32
N GLU A 106 -7.66 6.05 0.71
CA GLU A 106 -6.77 5.04 0.16
C GLU A 106 -6.29 4.04 1.22
N LYS A 107 -5.94 4.52 2.42
CA LYS A 107 -5.53 3.67 3.54
C LYS A 107 -6.68 2.79 4.01
N CYS A 108 -7.89 3.34 4.13
CA CYS A 108 -9.09 2.60 4.49
C CYS A 108 -9.40 1.49 3.47
N GLU A 109 -9.29 1.78 2.18
CA GLU A 109 -9.52 0.80 1.12
C GLU A 109 -8.48 -0.33 1.16
N LYS A 110 -7.19 0.00 1.26
CA LYS A 110 -6.10 -0.99 1.41
C LYS A 110 -6.31 -1.90 2.61
N ASN A 111 -6.72 -1.34 3.74
CA ASN A 111 -7.02 -2.09 4.96
C ASN A 111 -8.24 -3.01 4.78
N SER A 112 -9.29 -2.53 4.10
CA SER A 112 -10.48 -3.30 3.80
C SER A 112 -10.16 -4.52 2.92
N ILE A 113 -9.40 -4.31 1.84
CA ILE A 113 -8.95 -5.39 0.95
C ILE A 113 -8.10 -6.40 1.73
N SER A 114 -7.14 -5.93 2.52
CA SER A 114 -6.27 -6.78 3.33
C SER A 114 -7.05 -7.61 4.36
N ALA A 115 -8.07 -7.00 4.99
CA ALA A 115 -8.94 -7.68 5.94
C ALA A 115 -9.78 -8.77 5.27
N LYS A 116 -10.35 -8.51 4.08
CA LYS A 116 -11.08 -9.51 3.28
C LYS A 116 -10.19 -10.69 2.91
N ILE A 117 -9.01 -10.42 2.35
CA ILE A 117 -8.02 -11.45 2.01
C ILE A 117 -7.63 -12.27 3.25
N GLY A 118 -7.43 -11.62 4.39
CA GLY A 118 -7.12 -12.28 5.66
C GLY A 118 -8.25 -13.19 6.13
N ALA A 119 -9.50 -12.75 6.01
CA ALA A 119 -10.68 -13.53 6.38
C ALA A 119 -10.84 -14.77 5.49
N GLU A 120 -10.68 -14.62 4.17
CA GLU A 120 -10.73 -15.73 3.21
C GLU A 120 -9.62 -16.75 3.47
N LYS A 121 -8.38 -16.28 3.74
CA LYS A 121 -7.26 -17.17 4.11
C LYS A 121 -7.56 -17.98 5.38
N ARG A 122 -8.19 -17.38 6.38
CA ARG A 122 -8.61 -18.09 7.61
C ARG A 122 -9.70 -19.11 7.32
N LYS A 123 -10.70 -18.75 6.51
CA LYS A 123 -11.77 -19.67 6.09
C LYS A 123 -11.21 -20.88 5.35
N LEU A 124 -10.36 -20.66 4.35
CA LEU A 124 -9.70 -21.72 3.59
C LEU A 124 -8.82 -22.62 4.47
N LYS A 125 -8.09 -22.02 5.43
CA LYS A 125 -7.28 -22.82 6.38
C LYS A 125 -8.17 -23.74 7.22
N LEU A 126 -9.31 -23.25 7.69
CA LEU A 126 -10.26 -24.03 8.47
C LEU A 126 -10.91 -25.15 7.64
N GLU A 127 -11.30 -24.86 6.40
CA GLU A 127 -11.86 -25.87 5.48
C GLU A 127 -10.84 -26.98 5.19
N ASN A 128 -9.58 -26.62 4.91
CA ASN A 128 -8.51 -27.61 4.72
C ASN A 128 -8.28 -28.48 5.96
N GLN A 129 -8.32 -27.90 7.16
CA GLN A 129 -8.19 -28.67 8.41
C GLN A 129 -9.37 -29.63 8.61
N LYS A 130 -10.59 -29.21 8.28
CA LYS A 130 -11.77 -30.09 8.35
C LYS A 130 -11.67 -31.25 7.36
N GLU A 131 -11.17 -30.98 6.16
CA GLU A 131 -10.98 -32.02 5.14
C GLU A 131 -9.89 -33.02 5.58
N GLU A 132 -8.75 -32.55 6.08
CA GLU A 132 -7.70 -33.41 6.66
C GLU A 132 -8.25 -34.31 7.79
N LEU A 133 -9.09 -33.76 8.68
CA LEU A 133 -9.75 -34.55 9.74
C LEU A 133 -10.71 -35.60 9.18
N ARG A 134 -11.48 -35.29 8.13
CA ARG A 134 -12.35 -36.27 7.46
C ARG A 134 -11.54 -37.42 6.86
N GLN A 135 -10.46 -37.10 6.16
CA GLN A 135 -9.58 -38.12 5.58
C GLN A 135 -8.98 -39.03 6.66
N LEU A 136 -8.57 -38.48 7.80
CA LEU A 136 -8.08 -39.27 8.94
C LEU A 136 -9.16 -40.13 9.59
N SER A 137 -10.42 -39.68 9.58
CA SER A 137 -11.55 -40.45 10.14
C SER A 137 -11.98 -41.64 9.27
N LEU A 138 -11.67 -41.60 7.97
CA LEU A 138 -11.95 -42.71 7.02
C LEU A 138 -10.90 -43.82 7.10
N ILE A 139 -9.75 -43.55 7.73
CA ILE A 139 -8.71 -44.56 7.99
C ILE A 139 -9.13 -45.29 9.27
N ASP A 140 -9.70 -46.47 9.11
CA ASP A 140 -10.16 -47.33 10.19
C ASP A 140 -9.03 -47.56 11.23
N SER A 141 -9.40 -47.52 12.51
CA SER A 141 -8.47 -47.50 13.63
C SER A 141 -7.75 -48.84 13.86
N SER A 142 -8.08 -49.88 13.10
CA SER A 142 -7.46 -51.20 13.18
C SER A 142 -6.28 -51.34 12.21
N GLN A 143 -5.14 -50.77 12.58
CA GLN A 143 -3.76 -51.18 12.23
C GLN A 143 -2.85 -49.95 12.33
N ARG A 144 -2.49 -49.57 13.56
CA ARG A 144 -1.29 -48.78 13.76
C ARG A 144 -0.25 -49.68 14.41
N MET A 145 0.70 -50.15 13.62
CA MET A 145 2.02 -50.48 14.15
C MET A 145 2.60 -49.19 14.73
N LEU A 146 2.92 -49.21 16.02
CA LEU A 146 3.80 -48.24 16.67
C LEU A 146 5.21 -48.43 16.09
N GLY A 147 5.48 -47.81 14.94
CA GLY A 147 6.78 -47.88 14.28
C GLY A 147 6.93 -46.71 13.31
N GLU A 148 7.82 -45.79 13.68
CA GLU A 148 8.37 -44.70 12.88
C GLU A 148 7.44 -43.53 12.54
N CYS A 149 7.50 -42.51 13.41
CA CYS A 149 7.17 -41.13 13.09
C CYS A 149 7.97 -40.66 11.86
N SER A 150 7.42 -40.82 10.66
CA SER A 150 8.04 -40.29 9.44
C SER A 150 7.63 -38.82 9.23
N ALA A 151 8.58 -37.93 9.52
CA ALA A 151 8.55 -36.51 9.16
C ALA A 151 8.34 -36.26 7.64
N ASN A 152 8.40 -37.30 6.81
CA ASN A 152 8.35 -37.23 5.35
C ASN A 152 6.94 -36.94 4.79
N ARG A 153 5.85 -37.35 5.47
CA ARG A 153 4.48 -37.15 4.96
C ARG A 153 3.97 -35.70 5.07
N ILE A 154 4.59 -34.90 5.93
CA ILE A 154 4.28 -33.47 6.10
C ILE A 154 4.97 -32.62 5.02
N GLU A 155 6.11 -33.08 4.48
CA GLU A 155 6.87 -32.36 3.45
C GLU A 155 6.21 -32.42 2.06
N GLU A 156 5.66 -33.55 1.67
CA GLU A 156 4.97 -33.69 0.37
C GLU A 156 3.71 -32.81 0.30
N ASN A 157 2.90 -32.80 1.36
CA ASN A 157 1.72 -31.95 1.46
C ASN A 157 2.04 -30.44 1.42
N ARG A 158 3.23 -30.03 1.90
CA ARG A 158 3.70 -28.63 1.81
C ARG A 158 4.11 -28.24 0.40
N LYS A 159 4.67 -29.17 -0.39
CA LYS A 159 5.07 -28.94 -1.79
C LYS A 159 3.85 -28.81 -2.70
N GLU A 160 2.81 -29.61 -2.48
CA GLU A 160 1.57 -29.54 -3.27
C GLU A 160 0.75 -28.26 -2.96
N LYS A 161 0.60 -27.88 -1.68
CA LYS A 161 -0.10 -26.63 -1.31
C LYS A 161 0.57 -25.36 -1.87
N LYS A 162 1.90 -25.37 -2.11
CA LYS A 162 2.61 -24.26 -2.77
C LYS A 162 2.31 -24.18 -4.27
N LYS A 163 2.23 -25.31 -4.98
CA LYS A 163 1.88 -25.34 -6.41
C LYS A 163 0.43 -24.86 -6.66
N THR A 164 -0.51 -25.24 -5.81
CA THR A 164 -1.93 -24.86 -5.96
C THR A 164 -2.18 -23.39 -5.62
N LYS A 165 -1.45 -22.80 -4.65
CA LYS A 165 -1.53 -21.37 -4.35
C LYS A 165 -1.06 -20.48 -5.50
N ASN A 166 0.00 -20.88 -6.21
CA ASN A 166 0.52 -20.10 -7.33
C ASN A 166 -0.47 -20.09 -8.51
N LYS A 167 -1.12 -21.21 -8.81
CA LYS A 167 -2.16 -21.29 -9.87
C LYS A 167 -3.42 -20.47 -9.59
N ILE A 168 -3.78 -20.25 -8.31
CA ILE A 168 -4.98 -19.47 -7.95
C ILE A 168 -4.71 -17.96 -7.99
N ILE A 169 -3.47 -17.53 -7.72
CA ILE A 169 -3.07 -16.12 -7.80
C ILE A 169 -3.05 -15.64 -9.27
N GLU A 170 -2.63 -16.49 -10.21
CA GLU A 170 -2.57 -16.16 -11.64
C GLU A 170 -3.95 -16.02 -12.31
N LYS A 171 -5.01 -16.66 -11.78
CA LYS A 171 -6.34 -16.66 -12.42
C LYS A 171 -7.26 -15.50 -12.02
N ASN A 172 -6.97 -14.78 -10.93
CA ASN A 172 -7.84 -13.72 -10.40
C ASN A 172 -7.34 -12.29 -10.71
N LEU A 173 -6.36 -12.16 -11.59
CA LEU A 173 -5.87 -10.87 -12.07
C LEU A 173 -6.04 -10.80 -13.59
N SER A 174 -7.09 -10.14 -14.05
CA SER A 174 -7.23 -9.67 -15.44
C SER A 174 -8.33 -8.60 -15.50
N PRO A 175 -8.26 -7.59 -16.39
CA PRO A 175 -7.08 -6.94 -16.96
C PRO A 175 -7.16 -5.41 -16.74
N ARG A 176 -6.02 -4.77 -16.47
CA ARG A 176 -5.88 -3.34 -16.74
C ARG A 176 -4.54 -3.14 -17.43
N GLU A 177 -4.64 -3.13 -18.76
CA GLU A 177 -3.73 -2.46 -19.69
C GLU A 177 -3.29 -1.11 -19.10
N GLU A 178 -2.07 -0.60 -19.19
CA GLU A 178 -0.83 -0.99 -19.85
C GLU A 178 0.21 -0.07 -19.18
N THR A 179 1.31 -0.62 -18.67
CA THR A 179 2.66 0.00 -18.59
C THR A 179 3.58 -0.97 -17.84
N GLU A 180 4.05 -1.94 -18.61
CA GLU A 180 5.46 -2.34 -18.71
C GLU A 180 6.33 -2.36 -17.42
N GLU A 181 6.83 -3.56 -17.10
CA GLU A 181 8.17 -3.81 -16.56
C GLU A 181 8.52 -3.60 -15.07
N ARG A 182 7.57 -3.66 -14.14
CA ARG A 182 7.96 -3.91 -12.74
C ARG A 182 8.06 -5.40 -12.44
N GLU A 183 9.16 -6.01 -12.90
CA GLU A 183 9.69 -7.19 -12.21
C GLU A 183 9.89 -6.82 -10.73
N ASN A 184 9.09 -7.39 -9.83
CA ASN A 184 9.29 -7.18 -8.40
C ASN A 184 10.67 -7.73 -8.00
N PHE A 185 11.41 -7.02 -7.14
CA PHE A 185 12.73 -7.40 -6.63
C PHE A 185 12.79 -8.86 -6.14
N SER A 186 11.68 -9.36 -5.58
CA SER A 186 11.55 -10.77 -5.17
C SER A 186 11.65 -11.76 -6.33
N ASN A 187 11.11 -11.43 -7.51
CA ASN A 187 11.21 -12.27 -8.71
C ASN A 187 12.63 -12.28 -9.24
N PHE A 188 13.26 -11.10 -9.35
CA PHE A 188 14.66 -10.96 -9.75
C PHE A 188 15.60 -11.77 -8.85
N LYS A 189 15.46 -11.62 -7.52
CA LYS A 189 16.26 -12.36 -6.54
C LYS A 189 16.09 -13.87 -6.65
N ASN A 190 14.87 -14.35 -6.87
CA ASN A 190 14.61 -15.78 -7.06
C ASN A 190 15.22 -16.31 -8.37
N GLN A 191 15.24 -15.50 -9.43
CA GLN A 191 15.76 -15.90 -10.74
C GLN A 191 17.29 -16.07 -10.75
N ILE A 192 18.00 -15.25 -9.97
CA ILE A 192 19.47 -15.27 -9.87
C ILE A 192 19.98 -16.13 -8.70
N GLN A 193 19.11 -16.55 -7.79
CA GLN A 193 19.47 -17.50 -6.73
C GLN A 193 19.86 -18.86 -7.33
N GLY A 194 20.98 -19.41 -6.90
CA GLY A 194 21.57 -20.64 -7.47
C GLY A 194 22.54 -20.41 -8.63
N LYS A 195 22.56 -19.19 -9.19
CA LYS A 195 23.53 -18.79 -10.22
C LYS A 195 24.75 -18.12 -9.59
N GLU A 196 25.86 -18.16 -10.32
CA GLU A 196 27.13 -17.58 -9.89
C GLU A 196 27.56 -16.50 -10.87
N VAL A 197 27.76 -15.28 -10.37
CA VAL A 197 28.04 -14.11 -11.21
C VAL A 197 29.15 -13.29 -10.57
N ARG A 198 30.08 -12.82 -11.40
CA ARG A 198 31.12 -11.86 -11.01
C ARG A 198 30.89 -10.53 -11.69
N PHE A 199 30.98 -9.44 -10.94
CA PHE A 199 30.88 -8.10 -11.49
C PHE A 199 31.71 -7.10 -10.66
N THR A 200 32.11 -6.03 -11.31
CA THR A 200 32.75 -4.88 -10.68
C THR A 200 31.70 -3.81 -10.39
N LEU A 201 31.87 -3.13 -9.25
CA LEU A 201 31.04 -1.98 -8.88
C LEU A 201 31.64 -0.69 -9.47
N PRO A 202 30.82 0.32 -9.81
CA PRO A 202 31.33 1.63 -10.18
C PRO A 202 32.06 2.26 -8.98
N TYR A 203 33.00 3.16 -9.24
CA TYR A 203 33.71 3.90 -8.18
C TYR A 203 33.35 5.40 -8.25
N PRO A 204 33.10 6.08 -7.11
CA PRO A 204 33.00 5.55 -5.74
C PRO A 204 31.63 4.88 -5.46
N PHE A 205 31.62 3.77 -4.72
CA PHE A 205 30.38 3.08 -4.32
C PHE A 205 30.53 2.50 -2.93
N ALA A 206 29.61 2.82 -2.01
CA ALA A 206 29.46 2.25 -0.67
C ALA A 206 30.78 1.94 0.09
N ASN A 207 31.76 2.86 0.01
CA ASN A 207 33.10 2.75 0.62
C ASN A 207 33.96 1.56 0.12
N PHE A 208 33.69 1.03 -1.07
CA PHE A 208 34.58 0.06 -1.72
C PHE A 208 35.77 0.73 -2.38
N ALA A 209 36.91 0.03 -2.38
CA ALA A 209 38.07 0.42 -3.17
C ALA A 209 37.77 0.33 -4.66
N GLN A 210 38.47 1.12 -5.47
CA GLN A 210 38.40 1.05 -6.92
C GLN A 210 38.74 -0.38 -7.40
N ASN A 211 38.01 -0.88 -8.42
CA ASN A 211 38.14 -2.22 -8.97
C ASN A 211 37.80 -3.38 -8.01
N THR A 212 36.98 -3.12 -6.98
CA THR A 212 36.47 -4.19 -6.12
C THR A 212 35.60 -5.16 -6.94
N VAL A 213 35.94 -6.45 -6.87
CA VAL A 213 35.19 -7.53 -7.55
C VAL A 213 34.25 -8.19 -6.55
N ILE A 214 32.95 -8.17 -6.88
CA ILE A 214 31.92 -8.85 -6.11
C ILE A 214 31.47 -10.11 -6.84
N ARG A 215 31.37 -11.20 -6.08
CA ARG A 215 30.86 -12.48 -6.54
C ARG A 215 29.55 -12.83 -5.84
N LEU A 216 28.49 -13.02 -6.61
CA LEU A 216 27.28 -13.68 -6.15
C LEU A 216 27.54 -15.19 -6.10
N ARG A 217 27.49 -15.79 -4.91
CA ARG A 217 27.62 -17.24 -4.72
C ARG A 217 26.28 -17.94 -5.01
N LYS A 218 26.32 -19.22 -5.35
CA LYS A 218 25.11 -20.07 -5.54
C LYS A 218 24.17 -20.08 -4.33
N THR A 219 24.72 -19.84 -3.13
CA THR A 219 23.97 -19.71 -1.88
C THR A 219 23.16 -18.41 -1.77
N GLY A 220 23.34 -17.46 -2.70
CA GLY A 220 22.68 -16.15 -2.70
C GLY A 220 23.41 -15.08 -1.87
N TYR A 221 24.57 -15.39 -1.31
CA TYR A 221 25.41 -14.42 -0.60
C TYR A 221 26.35 -13.68 -1.56
N LEU A 222 26.56 -12.40 -1.29
CA LEU A 222 27.50 -11.55 -2.00
C LEU A 222 28.85 -11.57 -1.28
N HIS A 223 29.90 -11.97 -2.00
CA HIS A 223 31.26 -12.11 -1.49
C HIS A 223 32.17 -11.10 -2.15
N ASN A 224 32.95 -10.36 -1.36
CA ASN A 224 33.98 -9.46 -1.88
C ASN A 224 35.29 -10.23 -2.04
N GLU A 225 35.72 -10.44 -3.29
CA GLU A 225 36.94 -11.19 -3.60
C GLU A 225 38.21 -10.41 -3.22
N SER A 226 38.17 -9.07 -3.28
CA SER A 226 39.33 -8.22 -2.99
C SER A 226 39.80 -8.29 -1.54
N ILE A 227 38.87 -8.49 -0.59
CA ILE A 227 39.17 -8.64 0.84
C ILE A 227 38.87 -10.06 1.37
N SER A 228 38.45 -10.97 0.48
CA SER A 228 38.07 -12.36 0.80
C SER A 228 37.08 -12.48 1.96
N LYS A 229 36.12 -11.55 2.03
CA LYS A 229 35.09 -11.50 3.09
C LYS A 229 33.69 -11.31 2.49
N ASP A 230 32.70 -11.87 3.16
CA ASP A 230 31.30 -11.62 2.83
C ASP A 230 30.91 -10.18 3.19
N LEU A 231 29.98 -9.63 2.41
CA LEU A 231 29.50 -8.27 2.60
C LEU A 231 28.64 -8.17 3.87
N ASN A 232 28.81 -7.07 4.61
CA ASN A 232 27.93 -6.77 5.73
C ASN A 232 26.49 -6.46 5.23
N PRO A 233 25.46 -6.51 6.08
CA PRO A 233 24.07 -6.34 5.64
C PRO A 233 23.79 -5.03 4.89
N GLU A 234 24.39 -3.92 5.34
CA GLU A 234 24.21 -2.59 4.74
C GLU A 234 24.84 -2.51 3.34
N GLN A 235 26.08 -2.98 3.20
CA GLN A 235 26.79 -3.07 1.94
C GLN A 235 26.09 -4.04 0.98
N ALA A 236 25.65 -5.19 1.47
CA ALA A 236 24.90 -6.15 0.68
C ALA A 236 23.60 -5.55 0.16
N HIS A 237 22.91 -4.73 0.97
CA HIS A 237 21.70 -4.04 0.55
C HIS A 237 21.97 -3.09 -0.63
N SER A 238 22.95 -2.19 -0.51
CA SER A 238 23.30 -1.27 -1.61
C SER A 238 23.72 -2.01 -2.88
N VAL A 239 24.51 -3.09 -2.75
CA VAL A 239 24.91 -3.91 -3.91
C VAL A 239 23.69 -4.59 -4.55
N TRP A 240 22.73 -5.06 -3.76
CA TRP A 240 21.48 -5.64 -4.26
C TRP A 240 20.61 -4.61 -5.01
N GLU A 241 20.52 -3.38 -4.50
CA GLU A 241 19.83 -2.29 -5.20
C GLU A 241 20.48 -1.99 -6.55
N TYR A 242 21.81 -1.86 -6.58
CA TYR A 242 22.57 -1.66 -7.80
C TYR A 242 22.34 -2.80 -8.82
N MET A 243 22.39 -4.06 -8.36
CA MET A 243 22.13 -5.21 -9.23
C MET A 243 20.71 -5.20 -9.81
N PHE A 244 19.73 -4.74 -9.03
CA PHE A 244 18.35 -4.64 -9.49
C PHE A 244 18.15 -3.49 -10.49
N GLU A 245 18.80 -2.35 -10.27
CA GLU A 245 18.81 -1.23 -11.22
C GLU A 245 19.45 -1.63 -12.56
N LYS A 246 20.48 -2.48 -12.52
CA LYS A 246 21.17 -3.02 -13.70
C LYS A 246 20.76 -4.44 -14.07
N LYS A 247 19.55 -4.87 -13.69
CA LYS A 247 19.05 -6.25 -13.82
C LYS A 247 19.28 -6.87 -15.21
N GLU A 248 19.03 -6.13 -16.28
CA GLU A 248 19.18 -6.63 -17.66
C GLU A 248 20.64 -6.90 -18.03
N GLN A 249 21.57 -6.05 -17.58
CA GLN A 249 23.01 -6.26 -17.78
C GLN A 249 23.51 -7.47 -17.00
N ILE A 250 22.98 -7.68 -15.80
CA ILE A 250 23.31 -8.84 -14.95
C ILE A 250 22.78 -10.12 -15.58
N LYS A 251 21.54 -10.14 -16.09
CA LYS A 251 20.95 -11.27 -16.81
C LYS A 251 21.80 -11.66 -18.03
N LYS A 252 22.17 -10.68 -18.87
CA LYS A 252 23.01 -10.93 -20.04
C LYS A 252 24.37 -11.55 -19.67
N ARG A 253 25.02 -11.05 -18.62
CA ARG A 253 26.29 -11.62 -18.13
C ARG A 253 26.16 -13.04 -17.58
N ILE A 254 25.03 -13.36 -16.95
CA ILE A 254 24.72 -14.72 -16.50
C ILE A 254 24.67 -15.66 -17.69
N GLU A 255 23.92 -15.29 -18.74
CA GLU A 255 23.78 -16.10 -19.95
C GLU A 255 25.11 -16.28 -20.68
N GLU A 256 25.93 -15.23 -20.78
CA GLU A 256 27.28 -15.29 -21.36
C GLU A 256 28.21 -16.24 -20.56
N GLN A 257 28.13 -16.25 -19.23
CA GLN A 257 28.93 -17.14 -18.38
C GLN A 257 28.44 -18.59 -18.38
N GLU A 258 27.14 -18.82 -18.59
CA GLU A 258 26.56 -20.16 -18.74
C GLU A 258 26.89 -20.76 -20.11
N ASN A 259 26.94 -19.95 -21.18
CA ASN A 259 27.26 -20.40 -22.54
C ASN A 259 28.77 -20.60 -22.80
N ALA A 260 29.63 -20.06 -21.95
CA ALA A 260 31.09 -20.21 -22.06
C ALA A 260 31.66 -21.41 -21.28
N ARG A 261 30.80 -22.22 -20.65
CA ARG A 261 31.14 -23.48 -19.95
C ARG A 261 30.73 -24.68 -20.78
#